data_AF-A0A517NX80-F1
#
_entry.id   AF-A0A517NX80-F1
#
_cell.length_a   1.000
_cell.length_b   1.000
_cell.length_c   1.000
_cell.angle_alpha   90.00
_cell.angle_beta   90.00
_cell.angle_gamma   90.00
#
_symmetry.space_group_name_H-M   'P 1'
#
loop_
_entity.id
_entity.type
_entity.pdbx_description
1 polymer ?
#
loop_
_entity_poly.entity_id
_entity_poly.type
_entity_poly.pdbx_seq_one_letter_code
_entity_poly.pdbx_strand_id
1 'polypeptide(L)'
;MGQFHFDVPSQAKSFIDQSLWKDAYITGIEGIPWQSNSQYDGSRLTITRSIESSGKLSIACPIDGLGYRTLATCSLRPTAAPHCLPLELARGSCYRVRIQSDIWQRAGLTLSQKFQDLTEQGTQRFLDATLARDDHDESAVAALESIALLEEAVLDLGESYAVQSISFRKQREPQIGTLLAGTVIPPSPSQSANANLFREAFNAAAVRLSWADIETDAGRYDYDDSEQTIRWCTTNGVRVIGGPLLDFREKLMPHWLYLLEDNFDEFLNAVINFVEKTVIKFRGSVQLWNCAAGLNTPGPLNLDDEQIMRLALGILQTVRRADPNAPAIITFDQPYGEYLSKCRDGISPMHFADALARSGLGMAGLGLDVRMNYTSGATLPRSAVDFGLMIDRWATLGMPLMVQLAIPGGADKDLTAIAPSDVLGAGLASSVPASDQLRMAAPLIRTLLAKHTVHGIVWDGWSDAEAHVLSHSGLIDSNGQSRPLLEYLKRVRKEFLA
;
A
#
# COMPACT_ATOMS: atom_id res chain seq x y z
N MET A 1 -1.46 -24.84 -21.31
CA MET A 1 -1.57 -24.14 -20.00
C MET A 1 -0.18 -24.15 -19.40
N GLY A 2 0.37 -22.99 -19.07
CA GLY A 2 1.68 -22.93 -18.42
C GLY A 2 1.53 -23.33 -16.96
N GLN A 3 2.27 -24.36 -16.54
CA GLN A 3 2.36 -24.78 -15.14
C GLN A 3 3.77 -24.52 -14.62
N PHE A 4 3.86 -24.00 -13.40
CA PHE A 4 5.08 -24.02 -12.62
C PHE A 4 4.90 -25.02 -11.49
N HIS A 5 5.87 -25.94 -11.37
CA HIS A 5 5.95 -26.87 -10.26
C HIS A 5 7.15 -26.51 -9.40
N PHE A 6 6.91 -26.39 -8.10
CA PHE A 6 7.92 -26.10 -7.12
C PHE A 6 7.91 -27.18 -6.04
N ASP A 7 9.01 -27.93 -5.93
CA ASP A 7 9.19 -28.90 -4.85
C ASP A 7 9.52 -28.18 -3.54
N VAL A 8 8.91 -28.65 -2.46
CA VAL A 8 9.07 -28.16 -1.09
C VAL A 8 9.66 -29.30 -0.25
N PRO A 9 10.98 -29.26 -0.01
CA PRO A 9 11.65 -30.25 0.84
C PRO A 9 11.08 -30.27 2.26
N SER A 10 11.30 -31.37 2.99
CA SER A 10 10.68 -31.60 4.30
C SER A 10 11.05 -30.52 5.31
N GLN A 11 12.30 -30.05 5.26
CA GLN A 11 12.81 -28.98 6.12
C GLN A 11 12.20 -27.60 5.81
N ALA A 12 11.72 -27.38 4.59
CA ALA A 12 11.05 -26.13 4.20
C ALA A 12 9.54 -26.15 4.37
N LYS A 13 8.95 -27.31 4.69
CA LYS A 13 7.50 -27.47 4.77
C LYS A 13 6.86 -26.49 5.76
N SER A 14 7.39 -26.40 6.98
CA SER A 14 6.85 -25.47 8.00
C SER A 14 6.87 -24.01 7.55
N PHE A 15 7.94 -23.60 6.87
CA PHE A 15 8.10 -22.24 6.34
C PHE A 15 7.06 -21.92 5.25
N ILE A 16 6.78 -22.88 4.36
CA ILE A 16 5.78 -22.71 3.30
C ILE A 16 4.34 -22.89 3.82
N ASP A 17 4.11 -23.80 4.76
CA ASP A 17 2.80 -23.99 5.41
C ASP A 17 2.30 -22.70 6.08
N GLN A 18 3.22 -21.91 6.64
CA GLN A 18 2.94 -20.61 7.27
C GLN A 18 2.96 -19.43 6.28
N SER A 19 3.32 -19.64 5.02
CA SER A 19 3.30 -18.59 4.00
C SER A 19 1.88 -18.32 3.47
N LEU A 20 1.67 -17.17 2.83
CA LEU A 20 0.45 -16.86 2.09
C LEU A 20 0.49 -17.44 0.67
N TRP A 21 0.78 -18.75 0.56
CA TRP A 21 0.91 -19.44 -0.73
C TRP A 21 -0.37 -19.37 -1.59
N LYS A 22 -1.54 -19.20 -0.98
CA LYS A 22 -2.83 -19.00 -1.69
C LYS A 22 -2.86 -17.69 -2.47
N ASP A 23 -2.12 -16.69 -2.00
CA ASP A 23 -1.99 -15.38 -2.64
C ASP A 23 -0.72 -15.27 -3.48
N ALA A 24 0.01 -16.36 -3.66
CA ALA A 24 1.18 -16.39 -4.52
C ALA A 24 0.78 -16.17 -5.99
N TYR A 25 1.57 -15.37 -6.70
CA TYR A 25 1.29 -15.00 -8.09
C TYR A 25 2.56 -15.00 -8.93
N ILE A 26 2.39 -15.08 -10.26
CA ILE A 26 3.47 -14.97 -11.23
C ILE A 26 3.39 -13.62 -11.93
N THR A 27 4.56 -12.98 -12.15
CA THR A 27 4.69 -11.79 -12.99
C THR A 27 5.56 -12.04 -14.22
N GLY A 28 5.23 -11.38 -15.32
CA GLY A 28 6.07 -11.31 -16.52
C GLY A 28 7.11 -10.19 -16.45
N ILE A 29 7.69 -9.87 -17.62
CA ILE A 29 8.64 -8.76 -17.76
C ILE A 29 8.02 -7.40 -17.41
N GLU A 30 6.72 -7.24 -17.65
CA GLU A 30 5.96 -6.04 -17.32
C GLU A 30 5.72 -5.88 -15.81
N GLY A 31 5.98 -6.90 -15.00
CA GLY A 31 5.75 -6.83 -13.55
C GLY A 31 4.28 -6.65 -13.18
N ILE A 32 3.35 -7.08 -14.05
CA ILE A 32 1.91 -7.12 -13.79
C ILE A 32 1.57 -8.56 -13.39
N PRO A 33 0.86 -8.79 -12.26
CA PRO A 33 0.44 -10.12 -11.85
C PRO A 33 -0.47 -10.75 -12.90
N TRP A 34 -0.19 -12.01 -13.24
CA TRP A 34 -1.07 -12.80 -14.09
C TRP A 34 -2.07 -13.58 -13.24
N GLN A 35 -3.28 -13.72 -13.77
CA GLN A 35 -4.28 -14.62 -13.18
C GLN A 35 -3.70 -16.04 -13.09
N SER A 36 -3.73 -16.60 -11.88
CA SER A 36 -3.21 -17.94 -11.62
C SER A 36 -3.98 -18.66 -10.51
N ASN A 37 -3.97 -19.98 -10.57
CA ASN A 37 -4.48 -20.83 -9.49
C ASN A 37 -3.33 -21.52 -8.77
N SER A 38 -3.27 -21.36 -7.45
CA SER A 38 -2.23 -21.88 -6.58
C SER A 38 -2.74 -23.10 -5.81
N GLN A 39 -2.01 -24.22 -5.90
CA GLN A 39 -2.32 -25.47 -5.20
C GLN A 39 -1.08 -25.94 -4.46
N TYR A 40 -1.24 -26.34 -3.20
CA TYR A 40 -0.15 -26.83 -2.37
C TYR A 40 -0.60 -28.06 -1.58
N ASP A 41 0.16 -29.16 -1.69
CA ASP A 41 -0.15 -30.45 -1.06
C ASP A 41 0.74 -30.80 0.14
N GLY A 42 1.59 -29.86 0.58
CA GLY A 42 2.56 -30.07 1.66
C GLY A 42 3.95 -30.52 1.20
N SER A 43 4.11 -30.88 -0.08
CA SER A 43 5.39 -31.29 -0.69
C SER A 43 5.67 -30.59 -2.02
N ARG A 44 4.62 -30.06 -2.66
CA ARG A 44 4.72 -29.36 -3.94
C ARG A 44 3.74 -28.21 -4.02
N LEU A 45 4.24 -27.03 -4.41
CA LEU A 45 3.45 -25.88 -4.80
C LEU A 45 3.34 -25.85 -6.33
N THR A 46 2.11 -25.89 -6.84
CA THR A 46 1.81 -25.81 -8.27
C THR A 46 1.04 -24.54 -8.57
N ILE A 47 1.54 -23.75 -9.52
CA ILE A 47 0.88 -22.55 -10.02
C ILE A 47 0.45 -22.80 -11.46
N THR A 48 -0.86 -22.80 -11.70
CA THR A 48 -1.45 -23.03 -13.03
C THR A 48 -1.98 -21.75 -13.63
N ARG A 49 -1.73 -21.53 -14.93
CA ARG A 49 -2.23 -20.35 -15.67
C ARG A 49 -2.46 -20.64 -17.16
N SER A 50 -3.12 -19.70 -17.82
CA SER A 50 -3.43 -19.75 -19.25
C SER A 50 -2.21 -19.51 -20.14
N ILE A 51 -1.25 -18.70 -19.69
CA ILE A 51 -0.06 -18.29 -20.46
C ILE A 51 1.11 -19.25 -20.21
N GLU A 52 1.87 -19.58 -21.26
CA GLU A 52 3.08 -20.41 -21.20
C GLU A 52 4.33 -19.58 -21.54
N SER A 53 4.81 -18.81 -20.56
CA SER A 53 5.95 -17.90 -20.70
C SER A 53 6.90 -17.92 -19.49
N SER A 54 8.11 -17.37 -19.57
CA SER A 54 8.91 -17.21 -18.35
C SER A 54 8.28 -16.20 -17.39
N GLY A 55 8.46 -16.42 -16.08
CA GLY A 55 7.88 -15.53 -15.06
C GLY A 55 8.60 -15.63 -13.73
N LYS A 56 8.32 -14.66 -12.84
CA LYS A 56 8.83 -14.63 -11.46
C LYS A 56 7.68 -15.00 -10.52
N LEU A 57 7.90 -15.96 -9.64
CA LEU A 57 6.98 -16.25 -8.54
C LEU A 57 7.17 -15.21 -7.45
N SER A 58 6.06 -14.72 -6.88
CA SER A 58 6.03 -13.92 -5.66
C SER A 58 5.17 -14.60 -4.61
N ILE A 59 5.68 -14.73 -3.39
CA ILE A 59 5.01 -15.39 -2.28
C ILE A 59 5.36 -14.68 -0.96
N ALA A 60 4.35 -14.38 -0.14
CA ALA A 60 4.57 -13.77 1.17
C ALA A 60 4.88 -14.84 2.22
N CYS A 61 6.11 -14.82 2.75
CA CYS A 61 6.61 -15.78 3.73
C CYS A 61 6.87 -15.09 5.07
N PRO A 62 6.68 -15.80 6.20
CA PRO A 62 7.08 -15.29 7.51
C PRO A 62 8.61 -15.32 7.62
N ILE A 63 9.22 -14.18 7.96
CA ILE A 63 10.65 -14.07 8.21
C ILE A 63 10.86 -13.74 9.68
N ASP A 64 11.66 -14.57 10.35
CA ASP A 64 11.93 -14.42 11.78
C ASP A 64 12.47 -13.02 12.10
N GLY A 65 11.89 -12.37 13.11
CA GLY A 65 12.22 -11.01 13.52
C GLY A 65 11.70 -9.88 12.60
N LEU A 66 11.31 -10.19 11.36
CA LEU A 66 10.85 -9.20 10.36
C LEU A 66 9.35 -9.29 10.04
N GLY A 67 8.69 -10.40 10.39
CA GLY A 67 7.32 -10.69 10.02
C GLY A 67 7.18 -11.10 8.56
N TYR A 68 5.98 -10.97 7.99
CA TYR A 68 5.78 -11.35 6.59
C TYR A 68 6.57 -10.46 5.62
N ARG A 69 7.19 -11.10 4.64
CA ARG A 69 7.87 -10.47 3.50
C ARG A 69 7.53 -11.22 2.24
N THR A 70 7.24 -10.47 1.18
CA THR A 70 7.05 -11.08 -0.14
C THR A 70 8.40 -11.32 -0.79
N LEU A 71 8.75 -12.60 -0.85
CA LEU A 71 9.92 -13.10 -1.55
C LEU A 71 9.56 -13.31 -3.01
N ALA A 72 10.53 -13.16 -3.89
CA ALA A 72 10.34 -13.43 -5.31
C ALA A 72 11.49 -14.25 -5.87
N THR A 73 11.18 -15.17 -6.77
CA THR A 73 12.21 -15.90 -7.51
C THR A 73 12.82 -15.01 -8.59
N CYS A 74 13.97 -15.43 -9.13
CA CYS A 74 14.39 -14.98 -10.46
C CYS A 74 13.40 -15.45 -11.54
N SER A 75 13.55 -14.97 -12.78
CA SER A 75 12.69 -15.44 -13.88
C SER A 75 12.95 -16.92 -14.17
N LEU A 76 11.89 -17.72 -14.14
CA LEU A 76 11.90 -19.15 -14.34
C LEU A 76 11.13 -19.51 -15.60
N ARG A 77 11.56 -20.58 -16.29
CA ARG A 77 10.81 -21.18 -17.39
C ARG A 77 9.83 -22.22 -16.83
N PRO A 78 8.61 -22.33 -17.38
CA PRO A 78 7.73 -23.46 -17.08
C PRO A 78 8.38 -24.72 -17.65
N THR A 79 8.63 -25.70 -16.79
CA THR A 79 9.29 -26.97 -17.14
C THR A 79 8.56 -28.14 -16.49
N ALA A 80 8.66 -29.32 -17.09
CA ALA A 80 8.11 -30.54 -16.50
C ALA A 80 8.85 -30.94 -15.20
N ALA A 81 10.16 -30.70 -15.16
CA ALA A 81 10.94 -30.85 -13.94
C ALA A 81 10.60 -29.71 -12.96
N PRO A 82 10.29 -30.03 -11.69
CA PRO A 82 9.99 -29.02 -10.68
C PRO A 82 11.25 -28.25 -10.29
N HIS A 83 11.06 -26.98 -9.90
CA HIS A 83 12.12 -26.15 -9.31
C HIS A 83 12.14 -26.36 -7.79
N CYS A 84 13.30 -26.30 -7.14
CA CYS A 84 13.38 -26.35 -5.68
C CYS A 84 12.96 -24.98 -5.10
N LEU A 85 11.80 -24.89 -4.43
CA LEU A 85 11.22 -23.61 -4.03
C LEU A 85 12.16 -22.77 -3.14
N PRO A 86 12.71 -23.30 -2.04
CA PRO A 86 13.55 -22.51 -1.14
C PRO A 86 14.81 -22.01 -1.83
N LEU A 87 15.45 -22.87 -2.64
CA LEU A 87 16.65 -22.52 -3.40
C LEU A 87 16.38 -21.38 -4.39
N GLU A 88 15.23 -21.41 -5.07
CA GLU A 88 14.83 -20.38 -6.02
C GLU A 88 14.47 -19.06 -5.38
N LEU A 89 13.85 -19.09 -4.19
CA LEU A 89 13.60 -17.90 -3.38
C LEU A 89 14.93 -17.30 -2.87
N ALA A 90 15.86 -18.13 -2.38
CA ALA A 90 17.19 -17.69 -1.96
C ALA A 90 17.97 -17.04 -3.11
N ARG A 91 17.93 -17.65 -4.30
CA ARG A 91 18.50 -17.09 -5.54
C ARG A 91 17.92 -15.71 -5.84
N GLY A 92 16.62 -15.56 -5.70
CA GLY A 92 15.90 -14.30 -5.90
C GLY A 92 16.28 -13.22 -4.87
N SER A 93 16.32 -13.56 -3.58
CA SER A 93 16.76 -12.64 -2.52
C SER A 93 18.21 -12.19 -2.74
N CYS A 94 19.12 -13.11 -3.10
CA CYS A 94 20.52 -12.80 -3.38
C CYS A 94 20.67 -11.86 -4.58
N TYR A 95 19.98 -12.16 -5.69
CA TYR A 95 19.93 -11.30 -6.85
C TYR A 95 19.44 -9.89 -6.49
N ARG A 96 18.30 -9.80 -5.79
CA ARG A 96 17.66 -8.53 -5.42
C ARG A 96 18.59 -7.66 -4.58
N VAL A 97 19.18 -8.20 -3.50
CA VAL A 97 20.08 -7.46 -2.61
C VAL A 97 21.26 -6.89 -3.37
N ARG A 98 21.94 -7.73 -4.17
CA ARG A 98 23.16 -7.34 -4.89
C ARG A 98 22.90 -6.31 -5.99
N ILE A 99 21.83 -6.48 -6.75
CA ILE A 99 21.48 -5.52 -7.81
C ILE A 99 21.09 -4.18 -7.20
N GLN A 100 20.26 -4.18 -6.17
CA GLN A 100 19.80 -2.93 -5.59
C GLN A 100 20.92 -2.16 -4.89
N SER A 101 21.80 -2.85 -4.17
CA SER A 101 22.93 -2.21 -3.50
C SER A 101 23.95 -1.68 -4.51
N ASP A 102 24.25 -2.40 -5.60
CA ASP A 102 25.14 -1.92 -6.66
C ASP A 102 24.58 -0.65 -7.33
N ILE A 103 23.27 -0.63 -7.67
CA ILE A 103 22.61 0.55 -8.25
C ILE A 103 22.74 1.75 -7.31
N TRP A 104 22.40 1.58 -6.02
CA TRP A 104 22.45 2.68 -5.07
C TRP A 104 23.87 3.11 -4.71
N GLN A 105 24.81 2.19 -4.61
CA GLN A 105 26.22 2.50 -4.36
C GLN A 105 26.81 3.33 -5.50
N ARG A 106 26.51 2.97 -6.77
CA ARG A 106 26.90 3.77 -7.94
C ARG A 106 26.24 5.15 -7.97
N ALA A 107 25.04 5.26 -7.40
CA ALA A 107 24.36 6.55 -7.20
C ALA A 107 24.90 7.34 -6.00
N GLY A 108 25.91 6.82 -5.28
CA GLY A 108 26.59 7.51 -4.18
C GLY A 108 26.18 7.05 -2.78
N LEU A 109 25.37 6.01 -2.65
CA LEU A 109 25.02 5.45 -1.34
C LEU A 109 26.24 4.80 -0.68
N THR A 110 26.52 5.18 0.56
CA THR A 110 27.53 4.49 1.37
C THR A 110 26.90 3.29 2.06
N LEU A 111 27.40 2.09 1.77
CA LEU A 111 26.93 0.84 2.37
C LEU A 111 27.55 0.64 3.75
N SER A 112 26.75 0.22 4.74
CA SER A 112 27.24 -0.07 6.09
C SER A 112 28.10 -1.35 6.11
N GLN A 113 28.94 -1.52 7.14
CA GLN A 113 29.67 -2.77 7.33
C GLN A 113 28.71 -3.94 7.62
N LYS A 114 27.66 -3.69 8.43
CA LYS A 114 26.63 -4.68 8.73
C LYS A 114 26.00 -5.23 7.46
N PHE A 115 25.65 -4.36 6.50
CA PHE A 115 25.10 -4.76 5.21
C PHE A 115 26.07 -5.68 4.44
N GLN A 116 27.35 -5.33 4.40
CA GLN A 116 28.37 -6.09 3.69
C GLN A 116 28.53 -7.49 4.31
N ASP A 117 28.65 -7.57 5.64
CA ASP A 117 28.81 -8.83 6.36
C ASP A 117 27.59 -9.75 6.19
N LEU A 118 26.36 -9.19 6.26
CA LEU A 118 25.13 -9.95 6.05
C LEU A 118 25.01 -10.45 4.61
N THR A 119 25.38 -9.61 3.63
CA THR A 119 25.32 -9.98 2.21
C THR A 119 26.34 -11.07 1.88
N GLU A 120 27.55 -11.00 2.45
CA GLU A 120 28.58 -12.02 2.28
C GLU A 120 28.13 -13.36 2.88
N GLN A 121 27.70 -13.37 4.15
CA GLN A 121 27.21 -14.58 4.81
C GLN A 121 25.98 -15.17 4.12
N GLY A 122 24.99 -14.34 3.77
CA GLY A 122 23.79 -14.77 3.06
C GLY A 122 24.10 -15.34 1.67
N THR A 123 25.08 -14.76 0.96
CA THR A 123 25.56 -15.29 -0.32
C THR A 123 26.26 -16.64 -0.13
N GLN A 124 27.09 -16.78 0.90
CA GLN A 124 27.76 -18.05 1.20
C GLN A 124 26.74 -19.16 1.47
N ARG A 125 25.72 -18.91 2.28
CA ARG A 125 24.64 -19.88 2.53
C ARG A 125 23.85 -20.26 1.27
N PHE A 126 23.65 -19.31 0.35
CA PHE A 126 23.06 -19.62 -0.95
C PHE A 126 23.97 -20.54 -1.80
N LEU A 127 25.28 -20.34 -1.76
CA LEU A 127 26.23 -21.21 -2.44
C LEU A 127 26.22 -22.62 -1.83
N ASP A 128 26.22 -22.72 -0.50
CA ASP A 128 26.11 -24.00 0.22
C ASP A 128 24.83 -24.75 -0.20
N ALA A 129 23.69 -24.04 -0.26
CA ALA A 129 22.42 -24.60 -0.74
C ALA A 129 22.49 -25.11 -2.19
N THR A 130 23.23 -24.40 -3.04
CA THR A 130 23.41 -24.79 -4.45
C THR A 130 24.33 -26.01 -4.60
N LEU A 131 25.36 -26.12 -3.76
CA LEU A 131 26.29 -27.25 -3.73
C LEU A 131 25.62 -28.52 -3.19
N ALA A 132 24.72 -28.38 -2.21
CA ALA A 132 23.95 -29.47 -1.62
C ALA A 132 22.70 -29.86 -2.45
N ARG A 133 22.58 -29.46 -3.73
CA ARG A 133 21.36 -29.68 -4.55
C ARG A 133 20.90 -31.14 -4.64
N ASP A 134 21.80 -32.10 -4.45
CA ASP A 134 21.51 -33.53 -4.50
C ASP A 134 20.91 -34.04 -3.17
N ASP A 135 21.12 -33.31 -2.06
CA ASP A 135 20.43 -33.47 -0.78
C ASP A 135 19.42 -32.32 -0.59
N HIS A 136 18.16 -32.60 -0.93
CA HIS A 136 17.11 -31.59 -0.95
C HIS A 136 16.86 -30.94 0.43
N ASP A 137 17.08 -31.66 1.52
CA ASP A 137 16.83 -31.14 2.88
C ASP A 137 17.99 -30.27 3.35
N GLU A 138 19.25 -30.68 3.11
CA GLU A 138 20.42 -29.84 3.39
C GLU A 138 20.40 -28.55 2.56
N SER A 139 20.05 -28.68 1.27
CA SER A 139 19.85 -27.54 0.37
C SER A 139 18.79 -26.57 0.89
N ALA A 140 17.65 -27.10 1.37
CA ALA A 140 16.56 -26.29 1.89
C ALA A 140 16.98 -25.51 3.15
N VAL A 141 17.67 -26.15 4.10
CA VAL A 141 18.14 -25.48 5.33
C VAL A 141 19.05 -24.31 4.99
N ALA A 142 20.09 -24.53 4.17
CA ALA A 142 21.01 -23.48 3.77
C ALA A 142 20.31 -22.36 2.97
N ALA A 143 19.31 -22.69 2.15
CA ALA A 143 18.52 -21.70 1.41
C ALA A 143 17.67 -20.82 2.33
N LEU A 144 17.05 -21.39 3.37
CA LEU A 144 16.28 -20.62 4.36
C LEU A 144 17.17 -19.71 5.21
N GLU A 145 18.35 -20.20 5.63
CA GLU A 145 19.35 -19.37 6.32
C GLU A 145 19.81 -18.20 5.44
N SER A 146 20.03 -18.46 4.14
CA SER A 146 20.37 -17.43 3.17
C SER A 146 19.29 -16.37 3.07
N ILE A 147 18.01 -16.77 2.92
CA ILE A 147 16.87 -15.84 2.86
C ILE A 147 16.83 -14.95 4.10
N ALA A 148 16.92 -15.54 5.31
CA ALA A 148 16.85 -14.78 6.55
C ALA A 148 17.95 -13.70 6.65
N LEU A 149 19.20 -14.06 6.37
CA LEU A 149 20.34 -13.12 6.36
C LEU A 149 20.17 -12.02 5.32
N LEU A 150 19.70 -12.38 4.13
CA LEU A 150 19.52 -11.43 3.03
C LEU A 150 18.33 -10.48 3.25
N GLU A 151 17.23 -10.92 3.87
CA GLU A 151 16.15 -10.01 4.26
C GLU A 151 16.59 -9.03 5.37
N GLU A 152 17.46 -9.46 6.29
CA GLU A 152 18.08 -8.54 7.26
C GLU A 152 19.00 -7.53 6.56
N ALA A 153 19.77 -7.96 5.56
CA ALA A 153 20.58 -7.06 4.74
C ALA A 153 19.69 -6.03 3.99
N VAL A 154 18.53 -6.45 3.46
CA VAL A 154 17.57 -5.53 2.82
C VAL A 154 17.04 -4.49 3.81
N LEU A 155 16.77 -4.88 5.06
CA LEU A 155 16.34 -3.92 6.09
C LEU A 155 17.41 -2.85 6.33
N ASP A 156 18.68 -3.25 6.49
CA ASP A 156 19.80 -2.32 6.71
C ASP A 156 20.06 -1.42 5.49
N LEU A 157 19.95 -1.98 4.28
CA LEU A 157 20.08 -1.25 3.02
C LEU A 157 19.01 -0.16 2.88
N GLY A 158 17.75 -0.49 3.20
CA GLY A 158 16.63 0.46 3.16
C GLY A 158 16.80 1.60 4.15
N GLU A 159 17.26 1.32 5.37
CA GLU A 159 17.54 2.34 6.37
C GLU A 159 18.68 3.26 5.93
N SER A 160 19.78 2.68 5.45
CA SER A 160 20.93 3.42 4.92
C SER A 160 20.52 4.36 3.79
N TYR A 161 19.70 3.89 2.85
CA TYR A 161 19.15 4.71 1.76
C TYR A 161 18.31 5.86 2.28
N ALA A 162 17.35 5.59 3.17
CA ALA A 162 16.43 6.61 3.63
C ALA A 162 17.13 7.72 4.42
N VAL A 163 18.04 7.36 5.34
CA VAL A 163 18.80 8.31 6.16
C VAL A 163 19.68 9.22 5.29
N GLN A 164 20.45 8.63 4.36
CA GLN A 164 21.35 9.40 3.50
C GLN A 164 20.58 10.29 2.52
N SER A 165 19.49 9.77 1.93
CA SER A 165 18.66 10.52 1.00
C SER A 165 17.94 11.69 1.67
N ILE A 166 17.35 11.51 2.85
CA ILE A 166 16.73 12.59 3.61
C ILE A 166 17.78 13.64 4.00
N SER A 167 18.95 13.20 4.47
CA SER A 167 20.04 14.12 4.84
C SER A 167 20.49 14.96 3.65
N PHE A 168 20.65 14.35 2.47
CA PHE A 168 20.98 15.06 1.23
C PHE A 168 19.89 16.04 0.81
N ARG A 169 18.61 15.65 0.92
CA ARG A 169 17.47 16.56 0.65
C ARG A 169 17.51 17.77 1.58
N LYS A 170 17.74 17.58 2.88
CA LYS A 170 17.80 18.69 3.86
C LYS A 170 18.89 19.73 3.57
N GLN A 171 19.97 19.35 2.88
CA GLN A 171 21.01 20.30 2.48
C GLN A 171 20.51 21.32 1.45
N ARG A 172 19.53 20.94 0.62
CA ARG A 172 18.95 21.80 -0.43
C ARG A 172 17.62 22.41 -0.01
N GLU A 173 16.86 21.69 0.81
CA GLU A 173 15.52 22.01 1.26
C GLU A 173 15.48 21.92 2.80
N PRO A 174 15.77 23.02 3.52
CA PRO A 174 15.86 23.00 4.99
C PRO A 174 14.59 22.48 5.67
N GLN A 175 13.43 22.77 5.08
CA GLN A 175 12.11 22.26 5.46
C GLN A 175 11.50 21.52 4.27
N ILE A 176 11.29 20.21 4.41
CA ILE A 176 10.75 19.38 3.33
C ILE A 176 9.26 19.71 3.14
N GLY A 177 8.87 20.10 1.92
CA GLY A 177 7.51 20.52 1.57
C GLY A 177 6.45 19.41 1.51
N THR A 178 6.78 18.19 1.98
CA THR A 178 5.86 17.04 1.96
C THR A 178 4.70 17.26 2.94
N LEU A 179 3.48 17.06 2.46
CA LEU A 179 2.28 17.01 3.31
C LEU A 179 2.30 15.72 4.12
N LEU A 180 2.20 15.82 5.44
CA LEU A 180 1.99 14.69 6.33
C LEU A 180 0.59 14.85 6.93
N ALA A 181 -0.33 14.00 6.47
CA ALA A 181 -1.74 14.06 6.83
C ALA A 181 -2.18 12.80 7.61
N GLY A 182 -3.12 12.99 8.53
CA GLY A 182 -3.90 11.90 9.10
C GLY A 182 -5.30 11.89 8.49
N THR A 183 -5.83 10.71 8.20
CA THR A 183 -7.22 10.54 7.74
C THR A 183 -8.16 10.68 8.92
N VAL A 184 -9.20 11.50 8.75
CA VAL A 184 -10.23 11.75 9.77
C VAL A 184 -11.61 11.60 9.16
N ILE A 185 -12.50 10.96 9.91
CA ILE A 185 -13.93 10.94 9.62
C ILE A 185 -14.56 12.07 10.45
N PRO A 186 -15.22 13.05 9.82
CA PRO A 186 -15.93 14.10 10.56
C PRO A 186 -16.89 13.54 11.62
N PRO A 187 -17.05 14.20 12.78
CA PRO A 187 -16.49 15.50 13.17
C PRO A 187 -15.07 15.43 13.75
N SER A 188 -14.37 14.30 13.64
CA SER A 188 -12.96 14.19 14.05
C SER A 188 -12.06 15.11 13.21
N PRO A 189 -11.00 15.72 13.77
CA PRO A 189 -10.58 15.67 15.17
C PRO A 189 -11.16 16.83 16.00
N SER A 190 -12.11 17.60 15.45
CA SER A 190 -12.56 18.88 16.04
C SER A 190 -13.20 18.76 17.42
N GLN A 191 -13.82 17.61 17.71
CA GLN A 191 -14.43 17.28 19.00
C GLN A 191 -13.63 16.23 19.80
N SER A 192 -12.46 15.85 19.31
CA SER A 192 -11.63 14.83 19.94
C SER A 192 -10.86 15.41 21.13
N ALA A 193 -10.79 14.68 22.25
CA ALA A 193 -9.86 14.98 23.34
C ALA A 193 -8.39 15.02 22.87
N ASN A 194 -8.11 14.38 21.74
CA ASN A 194 -6.79 14.24 21.15
C ASN A 194 -6.51 15.26 20.03
N ALA A 195 -7.36 16.27 19.83
CA ALA A 195 -7.20 17.28 18.77
C ALA A 195 -5.81 17.97 18.78
N ASN A 196 -5.25 18.22 19.97
CA ASN A 196 -3.90 18.78 20.09
C ASN A 196 -2.82 17.80 19.63
N LEU A 197 -2.98 16.50 19.94
CA LEU A 197 -2.05 15.46 19.46
C LEU A 197 -2.06 15.39 17.92
N PHE A 198 -3.22 15.56 17.30
CA PHE A 198 -3.33 15.64 15.83
C PHE A 198 -2.48 16.79 15.28
N ARG A 199 -2.62 17.97 15.90
CA ARG A 199 -1.85 19.18 15.55
C ARG A 199 -0.38 19.11 15.91
N GLU A 200 0.08 18.13 16.67
CA GLU A 200 1.50 17.87 16.89
C GLU A 200 2.05 16.91 15.83
N ALA A 201 1.25 15.91 15.42
CA ALA A 201 1.67 14.89 14.46
C ALA A 201 1.59 15.33 13.00
N PHE A 202 0.58 16.13 12.62
CA PHE A 202 0.23 16.36 11.22
C PHE A 202 0.18 17.85 10.81
N ASN A 203 0.69 18.15 9.61
CA ASN A 203 0.58 19.48 8.99
C ASN A 203 -0.61 19.57 8.00
N ALA A 204 -1.28 18.46 7.75
CA ALA A 204 -2.47 18.36 6.92
C ALA A 204 -3.47 17.34 7.51
N ALA A 205 -4.71 17.34 7.01
CA ALA A 205 -5.74 16.36 7.33
C ALA A 205 -6.38 15.87 6.03
N ALA A 206 -6.52 14.55 5.87
CA ALA A 206 -7.35 13.96 4.84
C ALA A 206 -8.76 13.81 5.41
N VAL A 207 -9.59 14.81 5.13
CA VAL A 207 -10.97 14.87 5.63
C VAL A 207 -11.85 14.08 4.68
N ARG A 208 -12.42 12.99 5.19
CA ARG A 208 -13.31 12.14 4.41
C ARG A 208 -14.59 12.91 4.06
N LEU A 209 -14.86 13.00 2.77
CA LEU A 209 -16.05 13.62 2.18
C LEU A 209 -16.71 12.63 1.21
N SER A 210 -16.79 11.36 1.61
CA SER A 210 -17.31 10.29 0.77
C SER A 210 -18.81 10.37 0.64
N TRP A 211 -19.33 9.97 -0.52
CA TRP A 211 -20.75 9.94 -0.79
C TRP A 211 -21.56 9.17 0.26
N ALA A 212 -21.06 8.01 0.68
CA ALA A 212 -21.72 7.16 1.68
C ALA A 212 -21.90 7.84 3.05
N ASP A 213 -21.01 8.77 3.40
CA ASP A 213 -21.00 9.43 4.71
C ASP A 213 -21.87 10.70 4.70
N ILE A 214 -21.95 11.38 3.55
CA ILE A 214 -22.70 12.64 3.40
C ILE A 214 -24.16 12.40 3.01
N GLU A 215 -24.44 11.42 2.14
CA GLU A 215 -25.79 11.08 1.66
C GLU A 215 -26.19 9.69 2.16
N THR A 216 -26.40 9.60 3.47
CA THR A 216 -26.80 8.35 4.14
C THR A 216 -28.17 7.88 3.67
N ASP A 217 -29.12 8.80 3.47
CA ASP A 217 -30.41 8.56 2.83
C ASP A 217 -30.45 9.27 1.46
N ALA A 218 -30.92 8.57 0.41
CA ALA A 218 -31.01 9.14 -0.92
C ALA A 218 -31.77 10.49 -0.94
N GLY A 219 -31.13 11.52 -1.49
CA GLY A 219 -31.60 12.90 -1.58
C GLY A 219 -31.31 13.78 -0.35
N ARG A 220 -30.83 13.21 0.76
CA ARG A 220 -30.57 13.93 2.01
C ARG A 220 -29.06 14.08 2.24
N TYR A 221 -28.56 15.28 2.01
CA TYR A 221 -27.15 15.60 2.23
C TYR A 221 -26.95 16.23 3.62
N ASP A 222 -26.05 15.66 4.40
CA ASP A 222 -25.60 16.21 5.67
C ASP A 222 -24.12 16.62 5.59
N TYR A 223 -23.84 17.89 5.86
CA TYR A 223 -22.50 18.46 5.79
C TYR A 223 -22.03 19.03 7.13
N ASP A 224 -22.84 18.97 8.19
CA ASP A 224 -22.61 19.75 9.41
C ASP A 224 -21.28 19.35 10.09
N ASP A 225 -21.05 18.05 10.27
CA ASP A 225 -19.81 17.53 10.83
C ASP A 225 -18.59 17.85 9.95
N SER A 226 -18.76 17.75 8.63
CA SER A 226 -17.70 18.04 7.65
C SER A 226 -17.30 19.53 7.67
N GLU A 227 -18.28 20.43 7.73
CA GLU A 227 -18.05 21.87 7.89
C GLU A 227 -17.30 22.17 9.19
N GLN A 228 -17.70 21.52 10.29
CA GLN A 228 -17.06 21.69 11.58
C GLN A 228 -15.58 21.26 11.53
N THR A 229 -15.29 20.07 10.99
CA THR A 229 -13.91 19.57 10.85
C THR A 229 -13.08 20.49 9.95
N ILE A 230 -13.58 20.90 8.79
CA ILE A 230 -12.85 21.78 7.86
C ILE A 230 -12.58 23.16 8.47
N ARG A 231 -13.56 23.73 9.19
CA ARG A 231 -13.38 24.98 9.93
C ARG A 231 -12.31 24.83 11.00
N TRP A 232 -12.31 23.72 11.73
CA TRP A 232 -11.28 23.43 12.73
C TRP A 232 -9.88 23.35 12.09
N CYS A 233 -9.74 22.62 10.97
CA CYS A 233 -8.46 22.52 10.26
C CYS A 233 -7.95 23.90 9.86
N THR A 234 -8.82 24.71 9.23
CA THR A 234 -8.49 26.06 8.77
C THR A 234 -8.06 26.97 9.93
N THR A 235 -8.82 26.97 11.04
CA THR A 235 -8.53 27.78 12.23
C THR A 235 -7.19 27.40 12.87
N ASN A 236 -6.77 26.15 12.73
CA ASN A 236 -5.55 25.62 13.33
C ASN A 236 -4.35 25.54 12.37
N GLY A 237 -4.47 26.08 11.16
CA GLY A 237 -3.41 26.08 10.15
C GLY A 237 -3.09 24.69 9.58
N VAL A 238 -4.04 23.75 9.67
CA VAL A 238 -3.93 22.39 9.09
C VAL A 238 -4.51 22.43 7.68
N ARG A 239 -3.71 22.03 6.68
CA ARG A 239 -4.18 21.95 5.28
C ARG A 239 -5.18 20.80 5.12
N VAL A 240 -6.22 21.01 4.32
CA VAL A 240 -7.29 20.05 4.05
C VAL A 240 -7.08 19.40 2.70
N ILE A 241 -6.99 18.08 2.72
CA ILE A 241 -7.19 17.20 1.57
C ILE A 241 -8.63 16.69 1.69
N GLY A 242 -9.50 17.07 0.75
CA GLY A 242 -10.91 16.68 0.77
C GLY A 242 -11.13 15.41 -0.05
N GLY A 243 -11.85 14.44 0.51
CA GLY A 243 -12.24 13.21 -0.17
C GLY A 243 -11.67 11.93 0.47
N PRO A 244 -11.73 10.77 -0.22
CA PRO A 244 -12.27 10.59 -1.57
C PRO A 244 -13.74 11.01 -1.65
N LEU A 245 -14.16 11.61 -2.77
CA LEU A 245 -15.58 11.91 -3.00
C LEU A 245 -16.34 10.62 -3.31
N LEU A 246 -15.75 9.76 -4.12
CA LEU A 246 -16.23 8.40 -4.37
C LEU A 246 -15.20 7.37 -3.89
N ASP A 247 -15.59 6.50 -2.96
CA ASP A 247 -14.77 5.38 -2.51
C ASP A 247 -15.40 4.08 -3.00
N PHE A 248 -14.91 3.58 -4.13
CA PHE A 248 -15.55 2.47 -4.85
C PHE A 248 -15.30 1.09 -4.23
N ARG A 249 -14.63 1.04 -3.07
CA ARG A 249 -14.38 -0.20 -2.33
C ARG A 249 -15.70 -0.71 -1.72
N GLU A 250 -15.76 -2.03 -1.52
CA GLU A 250 -16.90 -2.67 -0.86
C GLU A 250 -17.17 -2.05 0.53
N LYS A 251 -18.45 -1.92 0.91
CA LYS A 251 -18.93 -1.29 2.16
C LYS A 251 -18.70 0.23 2.30
N LEU A 252 -18.05 0.89 1.33
CA LEU A 252 -17.75 2.33 1.39
C LEU A 252 -18.57 3.17 0.41
N MET A 253 -19.52 2.52 -0.27
CA MET A 253 -20.50 3.12 -1.16
C MET A 253 -21.88 3.20 -0.48
N PRO A 254 -22.74 4.18 -0.82
CA PRO A 254 -24.07 4.29 -0.24
C PRO A 254 -24.88 2.99 -0.36
N HIS A 255 -25.47 2.55 0.75
CA HIS A 255 -26.17 1.27 0.84
C HIS A 255 -27.45 1.21 -0.01
N TRP A 256 -28.00 2.36 -0.40
CA TRP A 256 -29.20 2.46 -1.25
C TRP A 256 -28.88 2.39 -2.76
N LEU A 257 -27.61 2.22 -3.15
CA LEU A 257 -27.21 2.15 -4.57
C LEU A 257 -27.75 0.95 -5.33
N TYR A 258 -28.26 -0.08 -4.65
CA TYR A 258 -28.93 -1.21 -5.31
C TYR A 258 -30.11 -0.75 -6.21
N LEU A 259 -30.63 0.45 -5.99
CA LEU A 259 -31.66 1.07 -6.83
C LEU A 259 -31.15 1.51 -8.22
N LEU A 260 -29.83 1.63 -8.42
CA LEU A 260 -29.20 2.18 -9.62
C LEU A 260 -28.32 1.14 -10.36
N GLU A 261 -28.25 -0.11 -9.88
CA GLU A 261 -27.34 -1.15 -10.40
C GLU A 261 -27.51 -1.44 -11.90
N ASP A 262 -28.75 -1.38 -12.38
CA ASP A 262 -29.08 -1.74 -13.77
C ASP A 262 -28.93 -0.57 -14.77
N ASN A 263 -28.59 0.64 -14.30
CA ASN A 263 -28.49 1.82 -15.16
C ASN A 263 -27.24 2.66 -14.86
N PHE A 264 -26.17 2.39 -15.61
CA PHE A 264 -24.91 3.11 -15.49
C PHE A 264 -25.05 4.63 -15.71
N ASP A 265 -25.89 5.08 -16.65
CA ASP A 265 -26.01 6.52 -16.93
C ASP A 265 -26.72 7.24 -15.77
N GLU A 266 -27.71 6.62 -15.14
CA GLU A 266 -28.33 7.15 -13.92
C GLU A 266 -27.35 7.19 -12.74
N PHE A 267 -26.58 6.11 -12.55
CA PHE A 267 -25.52 6.06 -11.54
C PHE A 267 -24.47 7.15 -11.75
N LEU A 268 -23.96 7.30 -12.97
CA LEU A 268 -22.98 8.33 -13.32
C LEU A 268 -23.53 9.74 -13.06
N ASN A 269 -24.78 10.01 -13.43
CA ASN A 269 -25.43 11.29 -13.18
C ASN A 269 -25.58 11.58 -11.67
N ALA A 270 -25.94 10.57 -10.88
CA ALA A 270 -26.04 10.68 -9.42
C ALA A 270 -24.67 11.02 -8.79
N VAL A 271 -23.61 10.31 -9.19
CA VAL A 271 -22.23 10.59 -8.74
C VAL A 271 -21.82 12.01 -9.11
N ILE A 272 -22.04 12.43 -10.37
CA ILE A 272 -21.67 13.78 -10.83
C ILE A 272 -22.42 14.86 -10.03
N ASN A 273 -23.71 14.66 -9.76
CA ASN A 273 -24.52 15.59 -8.97
C ASN A 273 -24.01 15.71 -7.52
N PHE A 274 -23.69 14.58 -6.88
CA PHE A 274 -23.09 14.57 -5.55
C PHE A 274 -21.75 15.33 -5.54
N VAL A 275 -20.84 14.95 -6.45
CA VAL A 275 -19.51 15.55 -6.59
C VAL A 275 -19.60 17.06 -6.79
N GLU A 276 -20.46 17.53 -7.69
CA GLU A 276 -20.64 18.95 -7.96
C GLU A 276 -21.12 19.70 -6.71
N LYS A 277 -22.16 19.19 -6.03
CA LYS A 277 -22.68 19.80 -4.80
C LYS A 277 -21.63 19.88 -3.71
N THR A 278 -20.91 18.79 -3.44
CA THR A 278 -19.89 18.73 -2.39
C THR A 278 -18.70 19.64 -2.69
N VAL A 279 -18.21 19.65 -3.94
CA VAL A 279 -17.07 20.51 -4.32
C VAL A 279 -17.45 22.00 -4.27
N ILE A 280 -18.64 22.38 -4.76
CA ILE A 280 -19.12 23.77 -4.66
C ILE A 280 -19.25 24.19 -3.19
N LYS A 281 -19.77 23.31 -2.34
CA LYS A 281 -19.97 23.56 -0.90
C LYS A 281 -18.66 23.89 -0.17
N PHE A 282 -17.58 23.16 -0.45
CA PHE A 282 -16.29 23.32 0.23
C PHE A 282 -15.23 24.07 -0.58
N ARG A 283 -15.62 24.66 -1.71
CA ARG A 283 -14.73 25.42 -2.60
C ARG A 283 -13.96 26.48 -1.82
N GLY A 284 -12.64 26.53 -2.02
CA GLY A 284 -11.74 27.46 -1.36
C GLY A 284 -11.33 27.09 0.07
N SER A 285 -12.00 26.13 0.70
CA SER A 285 -11.60 25.58 2.01
C SER A 285 -10.74 24.32 1.90
N VAL A 286 -10.79 23.64 0.75
CA VAL A 286 -10.01 22.44 0.43
C VAL A 286 -8.79 22.82 -0.43
N GLN A 287 -7.59 22.34 -0.06
CA GLN A 287 -6.37 22.63 -0.82
C GLN A 287 -6.00 21.54 -1.83
N LEU A 288 -6.58 20.35 -1.72
CA LEU A 288 -6.39 19.24 -2.65
C LEU A 288 -7.62 18.33 -2.63
N TRP A 289 -8.15 17.97 -3.80
CA TRP A 289 -9.25 17.02 -3.92
C TRP A 289 -8.76 15.63 -4.28
N ASN A 290 -9.05 14.65 -3.42
CA ASN A 290 -9.05 13.24 -3.79
C ASN A 290 -10.41 12.92 -4.42
N CYS A 291 -10.45 12.78 -5.73
CA CYS A 291 -11.69 12.71 -6.50
C CYS A 291 -12.37 11.35 -6.35
N ALA A 292 -11.59 10.28 -6.48
CA ALA A 292 -12.08 8.92 -6.34
C ALA A 292 -10.97 8.01 -5.82
N ALA A 293 -11.35 6.96 -5.12
CA ALA A 293 -10.47 5.89 -4.67
C ALA A 293 -11.02 4.51 -5.08
N GLY A 294 -10.12 3.58 -5.41
CA GLY A 294 -10.45 2.16 -5.58
C GLY A 294 -11.15 1.79 -6.90
N LEU A 295 -11.21 2.70 -7.88
CA LEU A 295 -11.83 2.43 -9.19
C LEU A 295 -11.14 1.32 -10.00
N ASN A 296 -9.87 1.03 -9.71
CA ASN A 296 -9.10 -0.01 -10.38
C ASN A 296 -9.35 -1.42 -9.84
N THR A 297 -9.89 -1.54 -8.63
CA THR A 297 -10.21 -2.83 -8.00
C THR A 297 -11.68 -3.15 -8.18
N PRO A 298 -12.08 -4.45 -8.16
CA PRO A 298 -13.48 -4.82 -8.15
C PRO A 298 -14.23 -4.11 -7.01
N GLY A 299 -15.32 -3.42 -7.36
CA GLY A 299 -16.19 -2.73 -6.42
C GLY A 299 -17.54 -3.42 -6.23
N PRO A 300 -18.49 -2.79 -5.52
CA PRO A 300 -19.83 -3.36 -5.30
C PRO A 300 -20.68 -3.39 -6.57
N LEU A 301 -20.38 -2.55 -7.56
CA LEU A 301 -21.03 -2.53 -8.86
C LEU A 301 -20.13 -3.20 -9.91
N ASN A 302 -20.70 -4.07 -10.74
CA ASN A 302 -19.99 -4.73 -11.82
C ASN A 302 -19.88 -3.80 -13.04
N LEU A 303 -18.93 -2.86 -12.99
CA LEU A 303 -18.66 -1.92 -14.07
C LEU A 303 -17.57 -2.44 -14.99
N ASP A 304 -17.75 -2.27 -16.30
CA ASP A 304 -16.70 -2.57 -17.28
C ASP A 304 -15.65 -1.45 -17.37
N ASP A 305 -14.54 -1.73 -18.08
CA ASP A 305 -13.42 -0.79 -18.23
C ASP A 305 -13.84 0.57 -18.82
N GLU A 306 -14.81 0.58 -19.75
CA GLU A 306 -15.31 1.81 -20.37
C GLU A 306 -16.10 2.63 -19.35
N GLN A 307 -16.98 1.97 -18.59
CA GLN A 307 -17.78 2.57 -17.54
C GLN A 307 -16.89 3.13 -16.41
N ILE A 308 -15.88 2.38 -15.97
CA ILE A 308 -14.88 2.85 -14.99
C ILE A 308 -14.15 4.09 -15.51
N MET A 309 -13.72 4.09 -16.77
CA MET A 309 -13.08 5.25 -17.39
C MET A 309 -14.05 6.44 -17.45
N ARG A 310 -15.27 6.26 -17.96
CA ARG A 310 -16.30 7.31 -18.04
C ARG A 310 -16.60 7.92 -16.67
N LEU A 311 -16.66 7.09 -15.62
CA LEU A 311 -16.84 7.52 -14.24
C LEU A 311 -15.66 8.36 -13.73
N ALA A 312 -14.43 7.87 -13.89
CA ALA A 312 -13.23 8.60 -13.49
C ALA A 312 -13.12 9.98 -14.18
N LEU A 313 -13.33 10.01 -15.50
CA LEU A 313 -13.30 11.24 -16.30
C LEU A 313 -14.42 12.21 -15.86
N GLY A 314 -15.65 11.70 -15.66
CA GLY A 314 -16.80 12.50 -15.25
C GLY A 314 -16.60 13.18 -13.89
N ILE A 315 -16.09 12.45 -12.90
CA ILE A 315 -15.76 13.01 -11.57
C ILE A 315 -14.68 14.09 -11.70
N LEU A 316 -13.56 13.78 -12.37
CA LEU A 316 -12.44 14.73 -12.55
C LEU A 316 -12.88 16.01 -13.24
N GLN A 317 -13.62 15.92 -14.34
CA GLN A 317 -14.12 17.07 -15.07
C GLN A 317 -15.06 17.93 -14.20
N THR A 318 -15.90 17.29 -13.40
CA THR A 318 -16.83 17.98 -12.50
C THR A 318 -16.07 18.74 -11.41
N VAL A 319 -15.08 18.12 -10.76
CA VAL A 319 -14.23 18.78 -9.76
C VAL A 319 -13.49 19.97 -10.39
N ARG A 320 -12.88 19.79 -11.57
CA ARG A 320 -12.16 20.87 -12.27
C ARG A 320 -13.06 22.03 -12.68
N ARG A 321 -14.32 21.77 -13.02
CA ARG A 321 -15.31 22.81 -13.34
C ARG A 321 -15.76 23.55 -12.09
N ALA A 322 -16.06 22.82 -11.01
CA ALA A 322 -16.59 23.37 -9.77
C ALA A 322 -15.53 24.14 -8.96
N ASP A 323 -14.29 23.64 -8.92
CA ASP A 323 -13.14 24.28 -8.25
C ASP A 323 -11.87 24.27 -9.11
N PRO A 324 -11.75 25.18 -10.10
CA PRO A 324 -10.65 25.16 -11.07
C PRO A 324 -9.27 25.46 -10.47
N ASN A 325 -9.21 26.03 -9.26
CA ASN A 325 -7.97 26.42 -8.62
C ASN A 325 -7.39 25.32 -7.73
N ALA A 326 -8.23 24.40 -7.25
CA ALA A 326 -7.76 23.30 -6.43
C ALA A 326 -7.17 22.18 -7.30
N PRO A 327 -5.99 21.63 -6.92
CA PRO A 327 -5.47 20.42 -7.54
C PRO A 327 -6.40 19.23 -7.27
N ALA A 328 -6.44 18.30 -8.22
CA ALA A 328 -7.28 17.11 -8.19
C ALA A 328 -6.44 15.87 -8.49
N ILE A 329 -6.66 14.79 -7.73
CA ILE A 329 -6.01 13.49 -7.90
C ILE A 329 -7.04 12.36 -7.90
N ILE A 330 -6.64 11.20 -8.41
CA ILE A 330 -7.33 9.92 -8.22
C ILE A 330 -6.39 8.98 -7.45
N THR A 331 -6.96 8.23 -6.51
CA THR A 331 -6.24 7.26 -5.68
C THR A 331 -6.43 5.83 -6.19
N PHE A 332 -5.33 5.13 -6.44
CA PHE A 332 -5.32 3.74 -6.93
C PHE A 332 -5.07 2.78 -5.77
N ASP A 333 -5.94 1.79 -5.61
CA ASP A 333 -5.81 0.75 -4.60
C ASP A 333 -4.86 -0.36 -5.04
N GLN A 334 -4.12 -0.95 -4.09
CA GLN A 334 -3.19 -2.06 -4.32
C GLN A 334 -2.27 -1.79 -5.53
N PRO A 335 -1.35 -0.81 -5.44
CA PRO A 335 -0.56 -0.33 -6.57
C PRO A 335 0.40 -1.36 -7.20
N TYR A 336 0.57 -2.52 -6.58
CA TYR A 336 1.27 -3.68 -7.14
C TYR A 336 0.39 -4.56 -8.03
N GLY A 337 -0.94 -4.39 -7.97
CA GLY A 337 -1.91 -5.11 -8.79
C GLY A 337 -2.18 -6.54 -8.36
N GLU A 338 -1.96 -6.92 -7.08
CA GLU A 338 -2.10 -8.32 -6.65
C GLU A 338 -3.49 -8.91 -6.91
N TYR A 339 -4.55 -8.09 -6.89
CA TYR A 339 -5.91 -8.53 -7.23
C TYR A 339 -6.04 -9.13 -8.65
N LEU A 340 -5.17 -8.75 -9.60
CA LEU A 340 -5.14 -9.29 -10.96
C LEU A 340 -4.75 -10.77 -11.00
N SER A 341 -4.09 -11.28 -9.94
CA SER A 341 -3.83 -12.70 -9.80
C SER A 341 -5.11 -13.53 -9.61
N LYS A 342 -6.17 -12.90 -9.11
CA LYS A 342 -7.48 -13.51 -8.84
C LYS A 342 -8.53 -13.10 -9.87
N CYS A 343 -8.41 -11.91 -10.47
CA CYS A 343 -9.36 -11.38 -11.44
C CYS A 343 -8.73 -11.24 -12.84
N ARG A 344 -9.20 -12.04 -13.80
CA ARG A 344 -8.68 -12.04 -15.18
C ARG A 344 -8.91 -10.71 -15.90
N ASP A 345 -10.11 -10.19 -15.73
CA ASP A 345 -10.60 -9.01 -16.44
C ASP A 345 -10.43 -7.75 -15.56
N GLY A 346 -9.53 -7.82 -14.56
CA GLY A 346 -9.21 -6.67 -13.73
C GLY A 346 -8.33 -5.67 -14.48
N ILE A 347 -8.50 -4.40 -14.13
CA ILE A 347 -7.77 -3.30 -14.75
C ILE A 347 -6.37 -3.18 -14.12
N SER A 348 -5.29 -3.15 -14.91
CA SER A 348 -3.96 -2.87 -14.34
C SER A 348 -3.90 -1.46 -13.75
N PRO A 349 -3.49 -1.28 -12.47
CA PRO A 349 -3.53 0.02 -11.82
C PRO A 349 -2.59 1.01 -12.50
N MET A 350 -1.42 0.53 -12.94
CA MET A 350 -0.44 1.34 -13.67
C MET A 350 -0.97 1.75 -15.06
N HIS A 351 -1.57 0.82 -15.81
CA HIS A 351 -2.12 1.13 -17.13
C HIS A 351 -3.30 2.10 -17.04
N PHE A 352 -4.14 1.95 -16.02
CA PHE A 352 -5.25 2.87 -15.78
C PHE A 352 -4.77 4.26 -15.41
N ALA A 353 -3.80 4.35 -14.51
CA ALA A 353 -3.18 5.62 -14.14
C ALA A 353 -2.51 6.31 -15.34
N ASP A 354 -1.79 5.55 -16.16
CA ASP A 354 -1.14 6.03 -17.37
C ASP A 354 -2.16 6.52 -18.43
N ALA A 355 -3.27 5.81 -18.61
CA ALA A 355 -4.38 6.25 -19.46
C ALA A 355 -5.00 7.56 -18.95
N LEU A 356 -5.26 7.67 -17.64
CA LEU A 356 -5.79 8.88 -17.03
C LEU A 356 -4.79 10.05 -17.12
N ALA A 357 -3.49 9.82 -16.88
CA ALA A 357 -2.45 10.84 -16.99
C ALA A 357 -2.36 11.40 -18.42
N ARG A 358 -2.51 10.54 -19.43
CA ARG A 358 -2.51 10.93 -20.85
C ARG A 358 -3.83 11.50 -21.36
N SER A 359 -4.93 11.40 -20.62
CA SER A 359 -6.23 11.95 -21.01
C SER A 359 -6.25 13.48 -21.13
N GLY A 360 -5.24 14.17 -20.59
CA GLY A 360 -5.14 15.63 -20.62
C GLY A 360 -6.09 16.35 -19.67
N LEU A 361 -6.75 15.64 -18.75
CA LEU A 361 -7.69 16.22 -17.77
C LEU A 361 -7.03 17.09 -16.67
N GLY A 362 -5.71 17.20 -16.68
CA GLY A 362 -4.99 18.09 -15.75
C GLY A 362 -5.02 17.60 -14.30
N MET A 363 -4.90 16.29 -14.08
CA MET A 363 -4.62 15.76 -12.75
C MET A 363 -3.33 16.38 -12.21
N ALA A 364 -3.33 16.74 -10.93
CA ALA A 364 -2.18 17.36 -10.28
C ALA A 364 -1.16 16.32 -9.77
N GLY A 365 -1.57 15.06 -9.68
CA GLY A 365 -0.79 13.96 -9.12
C GLY A 365 -1.58 12.66 -9.12
N LEU A 366 -0.98 11.62 -8.55
CA LEU A 366 -1.58 10.30 -8.38
C LEU A 366 -1.59 9.94 -6.89
N GLY A 367 -2.73 9.45 -6.41
CA GLY A 367 -2.85 8.86 -5.09
C GLY A 367 -2.55 7.37 -5.14
N LEU A 368 -1.84 6.82 -4.16
CA LEU A 368 -1.60 5.38 -4.01
C LEU A 368 -2.10 4.94 -2.64
N ASP A 369 -3.04 3.99 -2.57
CA ASP A 369 -3.53 3.41 -1.32
C ASP A 369 -2.82 2.08 -1.04
N VAL A 370 -2.03 2.05 0.03
CA VAL A 370 -1.19 0.92 0.41
C VAL A 370 -1.53 0.50 1.84
N ARG A 371 -2.42 -0.48 1.92
CA ARG A 371 -2.80 -1.16 3.15
C ARG A 371 -1.99 -2.43 3.26
N MET A 372 -1.30 -2.66 4.37
CA MET A 372 -0.48 -3.86 4.59
C MET A 372 -0.90 -4.61 5.85
N ASN A 373 -0.61 -5.91 5.89
CA ASN A 373 -0.91 -6.81 7.00
C ASN A 373 -2.41 -6.93 7.32
N TYR A 374 -3.25 -6.82 6.31
CA TYR A 374 -4.62 -7.30 6.35
C TYR A 374 -4.75 -8.53 5.44
N THR A 375 -5.73 -9.38 5.72
CA THR A 375 -5.95 -10.63 4.96
C THR A 375 -6.69 -10.42 3.64
N SER A 376 -7.38 -9.29 3.48
CA SER A 376 -8.20 -8.99 2.29
C SER A 376 -8.05 -7.52 1.89
N GLY A 377 -8.18 -7.26 0.58
CA GLY A 377 -8.13 -5.90 0.03
C GLY A 377 -6.85 -5.13 0.34
N ALA A 378 -5.73 -5.82 0.50
CA ALA A 378 -4.48 -5.24 0.97
C ALA A 378 -3.30 -5.64 0.09
N THR A 379 -2.32 -4.74 0.03
CA THR A 379 -1.01 -5.01 -0.56
C THR A 379 -0.28 -6.03 0.28
N LEU A 380 0.29 -7.05 -0.35
CA LEU A 380 1.06 -8.06 0.36
C LEU A 380 2.26 -7.40 1.09
N PRO A 381 2.72 -7.93 2.24
CA PRO A 381 3.79 -7.29 3.01
C PRO A 381 5.11 -7.19 2.21
N ARG A 382 5.80 -6.04 2.32
CA ARG A 382 7.04 -5.73 1.57
C ARG A 382 8.11 -5.14 2.48
N SER A 383 9.37 -5.27 2.04
CA SER A 383 10.47 -4.49 2.61
C SER A 383 10.34 -3.02 2.21
N ALA A 384 11.02 -2.13 2.95
CA ALA A 384 11.11 -0.72 2.57
C ALA A 384 11.80 -0.51 1.21
N VAL A 385 12.73 -1.40 0.84
CA VAL A 385 13.41 -1.38 -0.45
C VAL A 385 12.45 -1.72 -1.59
N ASP A 386 11.70 -2.83 -1.47
CA ASP A 386 10.71 -3.23 -2.49
C ASP A 386 9.61 -2.16 -2.63
N PHE A 387 9.16 -1.63 -1.50
CA PHE A 387 8.23 -0.52 -1.46
C PHE A 387 8.78 0.72 -2.17
N GLY A 388 10.04 1.08 -1.91
CA GLY A 388 10.71 2.18 -2.59
C GLY A 388 10.79 1.98 -4.11
N LEU A 389 11.07 0.76 -4.57
CA LEU A 389 11.09 0.44 -6.00
C LEU A 389 9.71 0.55 -6.65
N MET A 390 8.65 0.19 -5.94
CA MET A 390 7.28 0.41 -6.41
C MET A 390 6.98 1.90 -6.55
N ILE A 391 7.37 2.74 -5.58
CA ILE A 391 7.25 4.20 -5.71
C ILE A 391 8.04 4.72 -6.92
N ASP A 392 9.26 4.26 -7.14
CA ASP A 392 10.07 4.65 -8.30
C ASP A 392 9.43 4.24 -9.62
N ARG A 393 8.79 3.07 -9.67
CA ARG A 393 8.03 2.63 -10.85
C ARG A 393 6.86 3.57 -11.13
N TRP A 394 6.07 3.94 -10.13
CA TRP A 394 4.96 4.88 -10.29
C TRP A 394 5.44 6.29 -10.66
N ALA A 395 6.60 6.72 -10.15
CA ALA A 395 7.21 7.98 -10.50
C ALA A 395 7.56 8.12 -12.00
N THR A 396 7.70 7.00 -12.74
CA THR A 396 7.95 7.04 -14.19
C THR A 396 6.80 7.67 -14.99
N LEU A 397 5.59 7.75 -14.42
CA LEU A 397 4.45 8.47 -15.01
C LEU A 397 4.63 10.00 -14.99
N GLY A 398 5.68 10.51 -14.33
CA GLY A 398 6.03 11.93 -14.35
C GLY A 398 5.11 12.83 -13.51
N MET A 399 4.29 12.23 -12.64
CA MET A 399 3.34 12.95 -11.80
C MET A 399 3.75 12.89 -10.31
N PRO A 400 3.47 13.95 -9.53
CA PRO A 400 3.58 13.93 -8.07
C PRO A 400 2.78 12.79 -7.44
N LEU A 401 3.32 12.17 -6.39
CA LEU A 401 2.66 11.07 -5.68
C LEU A 401 2.16 11.51 -4.30
N MET A 402 0.94 11.11 -3.96
CA MET A 402 0.41 11.11 -2.60
C MET A 402 0.19 9.66 -2.17
N VAL A 403 0.83 9.22 -1.10
CA VAL A 403 0.78 7.81 -0.68
C VAL A 403 0.05 7.70 0.64
N GLN A 404 -1.04 6.95 0.63
CA GLN A 404 -1.82 6.58 1.79
C GLN A 404 -1.33 5.23 2.34
N LEU A 405 -1.09 5.17 3.65
CA LEU A 405 -0.57 4.00 4.36
C LEU A 405 -1.51 3.60 5.48
N ALA A 406 -1.79 2.31 5.59
CA ALA A 406 -2.47 1.72 6.74
C ALA A 406 -1.76 0.43 7.17
N ILE A 407 -1.46 0.32 8.46
CA ILE A 407 -0.95 -0.91 9.09
C ILE A 407 -1.67 -1.07 10.44
N PRO A 408 -2.20 -2.26 10.76
CA PRO A 408 -2.90 -2.48 12.01
C PRO A 408 -1.94 -2.46 13.21
N GLY A 409 -2.40 -1.88 14.32
CA GLY A 409 -1.74 -1.92 15.63
C GLY A 409 -2.51 -2.71 16.69
N GLY A 410 -3.50 -3.51 16.26
CA GLY A 410 -4.29 -4.46 17.04
C GLY A 410 -4.50 -5.73 16.21
N ALA A 411 -5.08 -6.77 16.80
CA ALA A 411 -5.20 -8.10 16.15
C ALA A 411 -6.54 -8.80 16.40
N ASP A 412 -7.33 -8.29 17.34
CA ASP A 412 -8.67 -8.73 17.65
C ASP A 412 -9.69 -8.28 16.60
N LYS A 413 -10.92 -8.78 16.68
CA LYS A 413 -11.98 -8.34 15.76
C LYS A 413 -12.45 -6.94 16.13
N ASP A 414 -12.31 -6.03 15.19
CA ASP A 414 -12.83 -4.67 15.30
C ASP A 414 -14.21 -4.58 14.66
N LEU A 415 -15.25 -4.51 15.49
CA LEU A 415 -16.64 -4.39 15.03
C LEU A 415 -17.08 -2.95 14.84
N THR A 416 -16.24 -1.98 15.22
CA THR A 416 -16.53 -0.55 15.14
C THR A 416 -16.02 0.09 13.85
N ALA A 417 -15.10 -0.57 13.14
CA ALA A 417 -14.67 -0.19 11.81
C ALA A 417 -15.82 -0.26 10.80
N ILE A 418 -15.90 0.74 9.90
CA ILE A 418 -16.92 0.78 8.82
C ILE A 418 -16.71 -0.38 7.82
N ALA A 419 -15.44 -0.64 7.46
CA ALA A 419 -15.05 -1.73 6.58
C ALA A 419 -14.08 -2.65 7.33
N PRO A 420 -14.58 -3.50 8.25
CA PRO A 420 -13.74 -4.32 9.08
C PRO A 420 -12.96 -5.32 8.22
N SER A 421 -11.67 -5.45 8.51
CA SER A 421 -10.76 -6.37 7.81
C SER A 421 -9.93 -7.14 8.82
N ASP A 422 -9.88 -8.46 8.65
CA ASP A 422 -9.08 -9.31 9.52
C ASP A 422 -7.59 -9.00 9.32
N VAL A 423 -6.89 -8.86 10.45
CA VAL A 423 -5.45 -8.59 10.49
C VAL A 423 -4.69 -9.88 10.16
N LEU A 424 -3.67 -9.75 9.31
CA LEU A 424 -2.73 -10.83 9.07
C LEU A 424 -1.97 -11.08 10.37
N GLY A 425 -2.19 -12.25 10.99
CA GLY A 425 -1.52 -12.61 12.24
C GLY A 425 -0.01 -12.42 12.11
N ALA A 426 0.60 -11.65 13.01
CA ALA A 426 2.04 -11.47 13.00
C ALA A 426 2.67 -12.86 13.14
N GLY A 427 3.51 -13.28 12.19
CA GLY A 427 4.31 -14.52 12.31
C GLY A 427 5.31 -14.49 13.47
N LEU A 428 5.19 -13.54 14.40
CA LEU A 428 6.00 -13.32 15.58
C LEU A 428 5.15 -13.70 16.79
N ALA A 429 5.33 -14.91 17.33
CA ALA A 429 4.56 -15.44 18.46
C ALA A 429 4.70 -14.61 19.78
N SER A 430 5.48 -13.53 19.80
CA SER A 430 5.83 -12.75 20.99
C SER A 430 5.77 -11.22 20.78
N SER A 431 5.19 -10.72 19.69
CA SER A 431 5.16 -9.28 19.42
C SER A 431 3.94 -8.56 20.01
N VAL A 432 4.14 -7.32 20.44
CA VAL A 432 3.06 -6.40 20.83
C VAL A 432 2.56 -5.69 19.56
N PRO A 433 1.28 -5.82 19.16
CA PRO A 433 0.77 -5.29 17.89
C PRO A 433 1.07 -3.80 17.66
N ALA A 434 0.94 -2.96 18.70
CA ALA A 434 1.24 -1.52 18.61
C ALA A 434 2.73 -1.24 18.30
N SER A 435 3.65 -2.07 18.81
CA SER A 435 5.09 -1.97 18.50
C SER A 435 5.39 -2.46 17.08
N ASP A 436 4.66 -3.47 16.61
CA ASP A 436 4.77 -3.96 15.23
C ASP A 436 4.29 -2.93 14.21
N GLN A 437 3.18 -2.24 14.50
CA GLN A 437 2.71 -1.12 13.69
C GLN A 437 3.84 -0.11 13.44
N LEU A 438 4.55 0.30 14.49
CA LEU A 438 5.71 1.21 14.37
C LEU A 438 6.85 0.57 13.56
N ARG A 439 7.23 -0.67 13.90
CA ARG A 439 8.34 -1.41 13.27
C ARG A 439 8.16 -1.52 11.75
N MET A 440 6.91 -1.71 11.31
CA MET A 440 6.55 -1.90 9.92
C MET A 440 6.31 -0.57 9.20
N ALA A 441 5.63 0.39 9.83
CA ALA A 441 5.30 1.68 9.19
C ALA A 441 6.50 2.62 9.07
N ALA A 442 7.35 2.68 10.10
CA ALA A 442 8.40 3.70 10.18
C ALA A 442 9.41 3.63 9.01
N PRO A 443 9.91 2.45 8.58
CA PRO A 443 10.77 2.35 7.39
C PRO A 443 10.07 2.81 6.09
N LEU A 444 8.78 2.54 5.94
CA LEU A 444 8.00 2.96 4.77
C LEU A 444 7.87 4.49 4.73
N ILE A 445 7.51 5.10 5.86
CA ILE A 445 7.39 6.56 5.99
C ILE A 445 8.73 7.25 5.70
N ARG A 446 9.85 6.73 6.23
CA ARG A 446 11.18 7.27 5.89
C ARG A 446 11.49 7.15 4.41
N THR A 447 11.15 6.02 3.79
CA THR A 447 11.34 5.81 2.35
C THR A 447 10.53 6.81 1.52
N LEU A 448 9.30 7.12 1.92
CA LEU A 448 8.49 8.15 1.28
C LEU A 448 9.12 9.54 1.42
N LEU A 449 9.56 9.90 2.62
CA LEU A 449 10.26 11.18 2.88
C LEU A 449 11.60 11.28 2.14
N ALA A 450 12.26 10.17 1.85
CA ALA A 450 13.49 10.15 1.07
C ALA A 450 13.26 10.47 -0.42
N LYS A 451 12.05 10.27 -0.95
CA LYS A 451 11.76 10.38 -2.38
C LYS A 451 11.14 11.73 -2.74
N HIS A 452 11.81 12.46 -3.63
CA HIS A 452 11.39 13.80 -4.07
C HIS A 452 10.05 13.81 -4.84
N THR A 453 9.67 12.70 -5.45
CA THR A 453 8.40 12.56 -6.17
C THR A 453 7.19 12.46 -5.23
N VAL A 454 7.41 12.14 -3.94
CA VAL A 454 6.35 12.04 -2.95
C VAL A 454 6.07 13.41 -2.32
N HIS A 455 4.91 13.96 -2.64
CA HIS A 455 4.45 15.27 -2.18
C HIS A 455 3.49 15.16 -0.99
N GLY A 456 2.89 13.99 -0.78
CA GLY A 456 2.01 13.74 0.37
C GLY A 456 2.15 12.33 0.91
N ILE A 457 2.13 12.22 2.24
CA ILE A 457 2.04 10.98 3.01
C ILE A 457 0.79 11.09 3.85
N VAL A 458 -0.15 10.18 3.65
CA VAL A 458 -1.40 10.11 4.40
C VAL A 458 -1.35 8.86 5.27
N TRP A 459 -1.48 9.01 6.57
CA TRP A 459 -1.75 7.89 7.47
C TRP A 459 -3.26 7.65 7.53
N ASP A 460 -3.72 6.46 7.16
CA ASP A 460 -5.12 6.07 7.24
C ASP A 460 -5.44 5.58 8.65
N GLY A 461 -6.40 6.23 9.33
CA GLY A 461 -6.77 5.95 10.71
C GLY A 461 -6.17 6.91 11.75
N TRP A 462 -6.97 7.85 12.25
CA TRP A 462 -6.58 8.72 13.36
C TRP A 462 -6.67 8.00 14.71
N SER A 463 -7.84 7.45 15.04
CA SER A 463 -8.16 6.86 16.35
C SER A 463 -9.14 5.71 16.18
N ASP A 464 -8.85 4.56 16.77
CA ASP A 464 -9.76 3.41 16.81
C ASP A 464 -10.87 3.59 17.85
N ALA A 465 -10.75 4.58 18.74
CA ALA A 465 -11.80 4.97 19.69
C ALA A 465 -12.86 5.92 19.06
N GLU A 466 -12.66 6.33 17.81
CA GLU A 466 -13.57 7.20 17.05
C GLU A 466 -14.03 6.46 15.78
N ALA A 467 -14.93 7.06 14.99
CA ALA A 467 -15.33 6.48 13.71
C ALA A 467 -14.11 6.33 12.78
N HIS A 468 -13.90 5.12 12.25
CA HIS A 468 -12.75 4.79 11.41
C HIS A 468 -13.13 3.75 10.34
N VAL A 469 -12.39 3.74 9.23
CA VAL A 469 -12.67 2.85 8.09
C VAL A 469 -12.09 1.46 8.32
N LEU A 470 -10.80 1.38 8.66
CA LEU A 470 -10.03 0.13 8.72
C LEU A 470 -9.75 -0.27 10.16
N SER A 471 -9.91 -1.57 10.41
CA SER A 471 -9.66 -2.19 11.71
C SER A 471 -8.26 -1.86 12.23
N HIS A 472 -8.20 -1.36 13.46
CA HIS A 472 -6.96 -1.13 14.22
C HIS A 472 -5.91 -0.26 13.51
N SER A 473 -6.28 0.61 12.58
CA SER A 473 -5.32 1.45 11.85
C SER A 473 -4.92 2.73 12.61
N GLY A 474 -5.68 3.07 13.66
CA GLY A 474 -5.50 4.27 14.48
C GLY A 474 -4.11 4.43 15.07
N LEU A 475 -3.73 5.69 15.31
CA LEU A 475 -2.58 6.08 16.14
C LEU A 475 -2.92 6.08 17.63
N ILE A 476 -4.21 5.98 17.93
CA ILE A 476 -4.79 5.86 19.26
C ILE A 476 -5.66 4.62 19.23
N ASP A 477 -5.49 3.72 20.20
CA ASP A 477 -6.28 2.50 20.25
C ASP A 477 -7.72 2.74 20.73
N SER A 478 -8.53 1.69 20.73
CA SER A 478 -9.93 1.72 21.16
C SER A 478 -10.12 2.08 22.64
N ASN A 479 -9.06 1.97 23.46
CA ASN A 479 -9.05 2.38 24.87
C ASN A 479 -8.58 3.84 25.06
N GLY A 480 -8.31 4.57 23.96
CA GLY A 480 -7.81 5.94 24.00
C GLY A 480 -6.31 6.05 24.30
N GLN A 481 -5.55 4.96 24.29
CA GLN A 481 -4.12 4.97 24.52
C GLN A 481 -3.36 5.28 23.23
N SER A 482 -2.38 6.18 23.32
CA SER A 482 -1.52 6.52 22.18
C SER A 482 -0.58 5.36 21.85
N ARG A 483 -0.50 5.01 20.56
CA ARG A 483 0.43 4.00 20.06
C ARG A 483 1.82 4.60 19.78
N PRO A 484 2.89 3.80 19.81
CA PRO A 484 4.27 4.29 19.57
C PRO A 484 4.45 5.02 18.23
N LEU A 485 3.65 4.69 17.21
CA LEU A 485 3.70 5.34 15.90
C LEU A 485 3.33 6.83 15.97
N LEU A 486 2.45 7.24 16.89
CA LEU A 486 2.08 8.65 17.06
C LEU A 486 3.29 9.52 17.41
N GLU A 487 4.07 9.09 18.41
CA GLU A 487 5.28 9.80 18.84
C GLU A 487 6.35 9.83 17.75
N TYR A 488 6.44 8.75 16.97
CA TYR A 488 7.30 8.73 15.79
C TYR A 488 6.91 9.80 14.75
N LEU A 489 5.62 9.93 14.44
CA LEU A 489 5.12 10.93 13.48
C LEU A 489 5.31 12.37 13.99
N LYS A 490 5.10 12.63 15.27
CA LYS A 490 5.43 13.93 15.89
C LYS A 490 6.89 14.29 15.70
N ARG A 491 7.81 13.34 15.93
CA ARG A 491 9.25 13.55 15.72
C ARG A 491 9.56 13.81 14.25
N VAL A 492 9.02 13.01 13.34
CA VAL A 492 9.19 13.18 11.89
C VAL A 492 8.79 14.59 11.47
N ARG A 493 7.60 15.05 11.89
CA ARG A 493 7.16 16.39 11.56
C ARG A 493 8.09 17.46 12.12
N LYS A 494 8.43 17.38 13.41
CA LYS A 494 9.30 18.35 14.07
C LYS A 494 10.69 18.44 13.42
N GLU A 495 11.23 17.31 12.96
CA GLU A 495 12.59 17.24 12.44
C GLU A 495 12.69 17.58 10.95
N PHE A 496 11.66 17.25 10.16
CA PHE A 496 11.72 17.31 8.70
C PHE A 496 10.74 18.30 8.05
N LEU A 497 9.61 18.60 8.69
CA LEU A 497 8.46 19.26 8.04
C LEU A 497 8.01 20.55 8.73
N ALA A 498 8.49 20.85 9.93
CA ALA A 498 8.06 21.98 10.77
C ALA A 498 8.95 23.20 10.61
#